data_AF-A0A0R0M4Y9-F1
#
_entry.id   AF-A0A0R0M4Y9-F1
#
_cell.length_a   1.000
_cell.length_b   1.000
_cell.length_c   1.000
_cell.angle_alpha   90.00
_cell.angle_beta   90.00
_cell.angle_gamma   90.00
#
_symmetry.space_group_name_H-M   'P 1'
#
loop_
_entity.id
_entity.type
_entity.pdbx_description
1 polymer ?
#
loop_
_entity_poly.entity_id
_entity_poly.type
_entity_poly.pdbx_seq_one_letter_code
_entity_poly.pdbx_strand_id
1 'polypeptide(L)'
;MNHPINQENWSDDSSEFEHPNIEKGTLKRLVREKKRREKEEKQRKLDQLKTQLAENYNEELEEEKIKLEEELRPRFIETDYVIENNQIEEDPNDMYTEQLLFLGSDPKIENFIKFVEENRKLDLNHFCDFLYINLAENIREGYDEAGLIISKLILYLRHLQNGGLSILKQMQVAFEDEKKLEEFDKQCQEYLDESKISILNLQKQ
;
A
#
# COMPACT_ATOMS: atom_id res chain seq x y z
N MET A 1 -2.12 25.58 39.89
CA MET A 1 -1.40 26.17 38.76
C MET A 1 -2.13 25.72 37.51
N ASN A 2 -2.59 26.67 36.70
CA ASN A 2 -3.37 26.39 35.49
C ASN A 2 -2.43 25.80 34.44
N HIS A 3 -2.58 24.51 34.14
CA HIS A 3 -2.02 23.98 32.91
C HIS A 3 -2.88 24.48 31.74
N PRO A 4 -2.30 25.19 30.76
CA PRO A 4 -3.02 25.52 29.55
C PRO A 4 -3.31 24.18 28.85
N ILE A 5 -4.59 23.83 28.76
CA ILE A 5 -5.06 22.80 27.86
C ILE A 5 -4.64 23.29 26.46
N ASN A 6 -3.55 22.75 25.93
CA ASN A 6 -3.28 22.85 24.51
C ASN A 6 -4.55 22.32 23.84
N GLN A 7 -5.24 23.19 23.10
CA GLN A 7 -6.32 22.79 22.21
C GLN A 7 -5.70 21.86 21.17
N GLU A 8 -5.64 20.58 21.52
CA GLU A 8 -5.40 19.51 20.58
C GLU A 8 -6.57 19.55 19.60
N ASN A 9 -6.29 19.98 18.39
CA ASN A 9 -7.12 19.65 17.25
C ASN A 9 -6.95 18.15 17.03
N TRP A 10 -7.72 17.37 17.78
CA TRP A 10 -8.04 16.00 17.45
C TRP A 10 -8.72 16.04 16.08
N SER A 11 -7.95 15.97 14.99
CA SER A 11 -8.52 15.67 13.68
C SER A 11 -8.79 14.17 13.63
N ASP A 12 -9.71 13.77 14.48
CA ASP A 12 -10.48 12.57 14.33
C ASP A 12 -11.08 12.64 12.92
N ASP A 13 -10.72 11.68 12.05
CA ASP A 13 -11.31 11.52 10.72
C ASP A 13 -12.82 11.12 10.84
N SER A 14 -13.32 11.05 12.09
CA SER A 14 -14.70 10.90 12.53
C SER A 14 -15.32 12.14 13.23
N SER A 15 -14.68 13.31 13.24
CA SER A 15 -15.41 14.52 13.65
C SER A 15 -16.40 14.92 12.55
N GLU A 16 -17.68 14.68 12.83
CA GLU A 16 -18.80 14.88 11.92
C GLU A 16 -19.00 16.37 11.62
N PHE A 17 -18.28 16.89 10.62
CA PHE A 17 -18.46 18.26 10.14
C PHE A 17 -19.80 18.36 9.38
N GLU A 18 -20.81 18.91 10.05
CA GLU A 18 -22.09 19.27 9.44
C GLU A 18 -22.13 20.77 9.13
N HIS A 19 -22.38 21.12 7.86
CA HIS A 19 -22.63 22.51 7.46
C HIS A 19 -24.03 22.59 6.83
N PRO A 20 -24.91 23.52 7.28
CA PRO A 20 -26.33 23.50 6.93
C PRO A 20 -26.62 23.66 5.43
N ASN A 21 -25.68 24.24 4.67
CA ASN A 21 -25.84 24.54 3.25
C ASN A 21 -24.83 23.84 2.31
N ILE A 22 -23.96 22.96 2.82
CA ILE A 22 -22.95 22.27 1.99
C ILE A 22 -23.06 20.77 2.25
N GLU A 23 -23.23 20.01 1.17
CA GLU A 23 -23.34 18.55 1.23
C GLU A 23 -22.09 17.91 1.85
N LYS A 24 -22.30 16.94 2.77
CA LYS A 24 -21.23 16.29 3.55
C LYS A 24 -20.10 15.72 2.68
N GLY A 25 -20.43 15.12 1.54
CA GLY A 25 -19.43 14.56 0.60
C GLY A 25 -18.55 15.63 -0.04
N THR A 26 -19.14 16.75 -0.43
CA THR A 26 -18.43 17.89 -1.02
C THR A 26 -17.54 18.58 0.01
N LEU A 27 -18.00 18.72 1.25
CA LEU A 27 -17.21 19.30 2.33
C LEU A 27 -16.00 18.44 2.70
N LYS A 28 -16.19 17.11 2.80
CA LYS A 28 -15.11 16.16 3.08
C LYS A 28 -14.04 16.18 1.99
N ARG A 29 -14.46 16.25 0.72
CA ARG A 29 -13.54 16.38 -0.42
C ARG A 29 -12.73 17.69 -0.34
N LEU A 30 -13.38 18.82 -0.07
CA LEU A 30 -12.70 20.11 0.02
C LEU A 30 -11.72 20.18 1.19
N VAL A 31 -12.05 19.58 2.34
CA VAL A 31 -11.15 19.51 3.50
C VAL A 31 -9.93 18.64 3.20
N ARG A 32 -10.13 17.47 2.57
CA ARG A 32 -9.03 16.60 2.13
C ARG A 32 -8.15 17.29 1.11
N GLU A 33 -8.75 17.97 0.14
CA GLU A 33 -8.01 18.67 -0.91
C GLU A 33 -7.23 19.87 -0.34
N LYS A 34 -7.80 20.60 0.63
CA LYS A 34 -7.09 21.67 1.34
C LYS A 34 -5.91 21.15 2.15
N LYS A 35 -6.11 20.09 2.95
CA LYS A 35 -5.02 19.44 3.70
C LYS A 35 -3.91 18.91 2.79
N ARG A 36 -4.28 18.33 1.64
CA ARG A 36 -3.31 17.86 0.64
C ARG A 36 -2.49 19.02 0.07
N ARG A 37 -3.12 20.12 -0.31
CA ARG A 37 -2.43 21.33 -0.81
C ARG A 37 -1.50 21.93 0.25
N GLU A 38 -1.94 22.00 1.50
CA GLU A 38 -1.12 22.48 2.62
C GLU A 38 0.10 21.58 2.85
N LYS A 39 -0.06 20.25 2.75
CA LYS A 39 1.06 19.29 2.85
C LYS A 39 2.03 19.43 1.67
N GLU A 40 1.51 19.57 0.45
CA GLU A 40 2.32 19.78 -0.77
C GLU A 40 3.11 21.10 -0.70
N GLU A 41 2.51 22.18 -0.20
CA GLU A 41 3.19 23.47 -0.01
C GLU A 41 4.30 23.40 1.04
N LYS A 42 4.05 22.71 2.16
CA LYS A 42 5.07 22.45 3.19
C LYS A 42 6.23 21.60 2.66
N GLN A 43 5.93 20.57 1.86
CA GLN A 43 6.95 19.73 1.23
C GLN A 43 7.80 20.54 0.24
N ARG A 44 7.18 21.38 -0.59
CA ARG A 44 7.92 22.25 -1.52
C ARG A 44 8.84 23.23 -0.81
N LYS A 45 8.41 23.81 0.32
CA LYS A 45 9.27 24.67 1.15
C LYS A 45 10.46 23.90 1.72
N LEU A 46 10.24 22.66 2.14
CA LEU A 46 11.28 21.78 2.66
C LEU A 46 12.33 21.45 1.59
N ASP A 47 11.91 21.19 0.35
CA ASP A 47 12.82 20.94 -0.77
C ASP A 47 13.62 22.20 -1.15
N GLN A 48 13.00 23.39 -1.06
CA GLN A 48 13.68 24.67 -1.26
C GLN A 48 14.74 24.92 -0.17
N LEU A 49 14.41 24.67 1.10
CA LEU A 49 15.36 24.78 2.21
C LEU A 49 16.51 23.80 2.08
N LYS A 50 16.25 22.55 1.67
CA LYS A 50 17.30 21.55 1.38
C LYS A 50 18.25 22.01 0.27
N THR A 51 17.72 22.64 -0.76
CA THR A 51 18.52 23.17 -1.87
C THR A 51 19.36 24.37 -1.41
N GLN A 52 18.79 25.28 -0.63
CA GLN A 52 19.51 26.45 -0.09
C GLN A 52 20.62 26.05 0.90
N LEU A 53 20.38 25.06 1.76
CA LEU A 53 21.37 24.52 2.69
C LEU A 53 22.51 23.78 1.98
N ALA A 54 22.26 23.20 0.80
CA ALA A 54 23.29 22.59 -0.03
C ALA A 54 24.22 23.64 -0.69
N GLU A 55 23.69 24.84 -0.98
CA GLU A 55 24.46 25.94 -1.58
C GLU A 55 25.20 26.80 -0.55
N ASN A 56 24.60 27.07 0.62
CA ASN A 56 25.23 27.74 1.75
C ASN A 56 24.62 27.28 3.07
N TYR A 57 25.43 26.64 3.90
CA TYR A 57 25.00 26.19 5.21
C TYR A 57 24.68 27.37 6.13
N ASN A 58 23.47 27.38 6.70
CA ASN A 58 23.01 28.33 7.70
C ASN A 58 22.25 27.57 8.80
N GLU A 59 22.70 27.75 10.04
CA GLU A 59 22.15 27.09 11.23
C GLU A 59 20.66 27.42 11.44
N GLU A 60 20.23 28.65 11.14
CA GLU A 60 18.81 29.06 11.24
C GLU A 60 17.92 28.32 10.22
N LEU A 61 18.44 28.04 9.01
CA LEU A 61 17.71 27.30 7.97
C LEU A 61 17.64 25.81 8.27
N GLU A 62 18.66 25.26 8.94
CA GLU A 62 18.65 23.86 9.39
C GLU A 62 17.63 23.65 10.52
N GLU A 63 17.51 24.59 11.46
CA GLU A 63 16.47 24.54 12.48
C GLU A 63 15.05 24.64 11.89
N GLU A 64 14.86 25.50 10.89
CA GLU A 64 13.56 25.64 10.20
C GLU A 64 13.20 24.36 9.42
N LYS A 65 14.20 23.73 8.78
CA LYS A 65 14.04 22.42 8.14
C LYS A 65 13.65 21.34 9.14
N ILE A 66 14.30 21.25 10.30
CA ILE A 66 13.98 20.23 11.32
C ILE A 66 12.55 20.39 11.82
N LYS A 67 12.10 21.62 12.09
CA LYS A 67 10.70 21.89 12.50
C LYS A 67 9.70 21.47 11.44
N LEU A 68 9.99 21.75 10.16
CA LEU A 68 9.16 21.33 9.03
C LEU A 68 9.15 19.80 8.86
N GLU A 69 10.30 19.14 9.06
CA GLU A 69 10.40 17.67 9.05
C GLU A 69 9.60 17.05 10.20
N GLU A 70 9.64 17.63 11.41
CA GLU A 70 8.83 17.19 12.57
C GLU A 70 7.32 17.43 12.37
N GLU A 71 6.93 18.52 11.73
CA GLU A 71 5.51 18.79 11.42
C GLU A 71 4.95 17.85 10.33
N LEU A 72 5.77 17.45 9.36
CA LEU A 72 5.40 16.51 8.31
C LEU A 72 5.51 15.06 8.76
N ARG A 73 6.23 14.80 9.85
CA ARG A 73 6.34 13.47 10.44
C ARG A 73 4.97 13.02 10.93
N PRO A 74 4.53 11.79 10.58
CA PRO A 74 3.28 11.26 11.09
C PRO A 74 3.32 11.20 12.62
N ARG A 75 2.32 11.83 13.26
CA ARG A 75 2.15 11.83 14.72
C ARG A 75 1.37 10.56 15.09
N PHE A 76 2.04 9.63 15.75
CA PHE A 76 1.40 8.41 16.27
C PHE A 76 0.85 8.67 17.67
N ILE A 77 -0.32 8.10 17.97
CA ILE A 77 -0.94 8.14 19.30
C ILE A 77 -0.52 6.85 20.01
N GLU A 78 0.28 6.98 21.06
CA GLU A 78 0.69 5.87 21.93
C GLU A 78 -0.50 5.45 22.80
N THR A 79 -0.88 4.17 22.75
CA THR A 79 -1.74 3.56 23.78
C THR A 79 -0.93 2.55 24.57
N ASP A 80 -0.89 2.74 25.89
CA ASP A 80 -0.12 1.97 26.85
C ASP A 80 -0.45 0.46 26.80
N TYR A 81 0.45 -0.35 26.24
CA TYR A 81 0.62 -1.74 26.64
C TYR A 81 2.10 -2.07 26.82
N VAL A 82 2.43 -2.39 28.07
CA VAL A 82 3.73 -2.91 28.50
C VAL A 82 3.83 -4.38 28.06
N ILE A 83 4.93 -4.75 27.39
CA ILE A 83 5.90 -5.80 27.76
C ILE A 83 6.89 -6.04 26.59
N GLU A 84 8.14 -5.63 26.82
CA GLU A 84 9.41 -6.25 26.41
C GLU A 84 9.49 -7.08 25.10
N ASN A 85 9.76 -6.41 23.98
CA ASN A 85 10.90 -6.66 23.06
C ASN A 85 10.71 -5.78 21.83
N ASN A 86 11.73 -4.97 21.51
CA ASN A 86 11.76 -4.05 20.37
C ASN A 86 11.63 -4.79 19.03
N GLN A 87 10.40 -5.02 18.57
CA GLN A 87 10.09 -5.21 17.17
C GLN A 87 9.16 -4.07 16.77
N ILE A 88 9.64 -3.26 15.83
CA ILE A 88 8.91 -2.19 15.18
C ILE A 88 7.68 -2.85 14.55
N GLU A 89 6.47 -2.58 15.06
CA GLU A 89 5.24 -2.96 14.34
C GLU A 89 5.15 -2.07 13.11
N GLU A 90 5.63 -2.63 11.98
CA GLU A 90 5.40 -2.11 10.63
C GLU A 90 3.90 -1.98 10.39
N ASP A 91 3.49 -0.93 9.66
CA ASP A 91 2.11 -0.84 9.17
C ASP A 91 1.78 -2.17 8.46
N PRO A 92 0.69 -2.87 8.83
CA PRO A 92 0.33 -4.14 8.21
C PRO A 92 0.13 -4.01 6.69
N ASN A 93 -0.04 -2.80 6.15
CA ASN A 93 -0.07 -2.53 4.71
C ASN A 93 1.32 -2.33 4.07
N ASP A 94 2.40 -2.08 4.82
CA ASP A 94 3.75 -1.92 4.24
C ASP A 94 4.60 -3.20 4.31
N MET A 95 4.18 -4.19 5.11
CA MET A 95 4.96 -5.41 5.40
C MET A 95 5.30 -6.25 4.15
N TYR A 96 4.52 -6.11 3.07
CA TYR A 96 4.68 -6.88 1.83
C TYR A 96 4.91 -6.04 0.56
N THR A 97 5.08 -4.73 0.71
CA THR A 97 5.21 -3.80 -0.42
C THR A 97 6.45 -4.12 -1.26
N GLU A 98 7.59 -4.36 -0.62
CA GLU A 98 8.84 -4.70 -1.32
C GLU A 98 8.72 -6.02 -2.10
N GLN A 99 8.04 -7.00 -1.52
CA GLN A 99 7.82 -8.33 -2.10
C GLN A 99 6.90 -8.24 -3.33
N LEU A 100 5.84 -7.44 -3.25
CA LEU A 100 4.96 -7.18 -4.39
C LEU A 100 5.69 -6.39 -5.48
N LEU A 101 6.50 -5.40 -5.16
CA LEU A 101 7.29 -4.66 -6.15
C LEU A 101 8.30 -5.57 -6.86
N PHE A 102 8.98 -6.43 -6.11
CA PHE A 102 9.90 -7.42 -6.67
C PHE A 102 9.18 -8.36 -7.65
N LEU A 103 8.10 -9.01 -7.20
CA LEU A 103 7.34 -9.96 -8.01
C LEU A 103 6.60 -9.31 -9.18
N GLY A 104 6.12 -8.09 -8.99
CA GLY A 104 5.38 -7.35 -10.02
C GLY A 104 6.28 -6.85 -11.16
N SER A 105 7.56 -6.63 -10.90
CA SER A 105 8.52 -6.19 -11.92
C SER A 105 8.87 -7.26 -12.96
N ASP A 106 8.83 -8.55 -12.58
CA ASP A 106 9.03 -9.68 -13.49
C ASP A 106 8.19 -10.89 -13.00
N PRO A 107 6.89 -10.93 -13.32
CA PRO A 107 5.91 -11.88 -12.77
C PRO A 107 5.98 -13.26 -13.43
N LYS A 108 7.21 -13.76 -13.63
CA LYS A 108 7.49 -15.09 -14.14
C LYS A 108 7.47 -16.12 -13.02
N ILE A 109 7.10 -17.35 -13.37
CA ILE A 109 7.02 -18.44 -12.41
C ILE A 109 8.38 -18.76 -11.79
N GLU A 110 9.48 -18.61 -12.53
CA GLU A 110 10.85 -18.77 -12.05
C GLU A 110 11.14 -17.85 -10.85
N ASN A 111 10.78 -16.58 -10.99
CA ASN A 111 11.01 -15.57 -9.97
C ASN A 111 10.10 -15.79 -8.77
N PHE A 112 8.86 -16.23 -9.01
CA PHE A 112 7.94 -16.59 -7.93
C PHE A 112 8.44 -17.82 -7.14
N ILE A 113 8.92 -18.86 -7.82
CA ILE A 113 9.51 -20.04 -7.16
C ILE A 113 10.71 -19.61 -6.31
N LYS A 114 11.62 -18.80 -6.89
CA LYS A 114 12.78 -18.28 -6.18
C LYS A 114 12.38 -17.48 -4.94
N PHE A 115 11.39 -16.60 -5.07
CA PHE A 115 10.83 -15.84 -3.96
C PHE A 115 10.36 -16.74 -2.82
N VAL A 116 9.58 -17.79 -3.12
CA VAL A 116 9.07 -18.73 -2.11
C VAL A 116 10.20 -19.52 -1.45
N GLU A 117 11.21 -19.93 -2.23
CA GLU A 117 12.35 -20.69 -1.72
C GLU A 117 13.25 -19.85 -0.79
N GLU A 118 13.41 -18.56 -1.08
CA GLU A 118 14.20 -17.59 -0.31
C GLU A 118 13.44 -17.07 0.93
N ASN A 119 12.11 -16.99 0.87
CA ASN A 119 11.26 -16.42 1.91
C ASN A 119 10.43 -17.46 2.67
N ARG A 120 11.05 -18.58 3.10
CA ARG A 120 10.33 -19.68 3.78
C ARG A 120 9.66 -19.31 5.11
N LYS A 121 10.06 -18.20 5.72
CA LYS A 121 9.49 -17.69 6.97
C LYS A 121 8.32 -16.74 6.76
N LEU A 122 8.07 -16.33 5.51
CA LEU A 122 7.02 -15.40 5.17
C LEU A 122 5.66 -16.09 5.33
N ASP A 123 4.74 -15.39 5.99
CA ASP A 123 3.36 -15.86 6.12
C ASP A 123 2.63 -15.68 4.78
N LEU A 124 2.55 -16.78 4.03
CA LEU A 124 1.93 -16.81 2.71
C LEU A 124 0.42 -16.53 2.75
N ASN A 125 -0.25 -16.74 3.90
CA ASN A 125 -1.67 -16.45 4.01
C ASN A 125 -1.89 -14.94 4.14
N HIS A 126 -1.14 -14.28 5.03
CA HIS A 126 -1.19 -12.82 5.14
C HIS A 126 -0.73 -12.14 3.84
N PHE A 127 0.26 -12.69 3.15
CA PHE A 127 0.65 -12.17 1.83
C PHE A 127 -0.46 -12.35 0.78
N CYS A 128 -1.21 -13.45 0.82
CA CYS A 128 -2.35 -13.67 -0.05
C CYS A 128 -3.47 -12.63 0.21
N ASP A 129 -3.77 -12.36 1.48
CA ASP A 129 -4.74 -11.33 1.88
C ASP A 129 -4.31 -9.94 1.39
N PHE A 130 -3.02 -9.61 1.52
CA PHE A 130 -2.44 -8.39 0.99
C PHE A 130 -2.63 -8.27 -0.53
N LEU A 131 -2.40 -9.35 -1.29
CA LEU A 131 -2.65 -9.35 -2.74
C LEU A 131 -4.12 -9.16 -3.08
N TYR A 132 -5.06 -9.73 -2.31
CA TYR A 132 -6.49 -9.51 -2.55
C TYR A 132 -6.91 -8.06 -2.33
N ILE A 133 -6.39 -7.41 -1.28
CA ILE A 133 -6.63 -5.98 -1.01
C ILE A 133 -6.11 -5.14 -2.18
N ASN A 134 -4.86 -5.37 -2.60
CA ASN A 134 -4.24 -4.66 -3.72
C ASN A 134 -4.98 -4.90 -5.04
N LEU A 135 -5.45 -6.12 -5.30
CA LEU A 135 -6.26 -6.43 -6.48
C LEU A 135 -7.55 -5.61 -6.47
N ALA A 136 -8.23 -5.54 -5.32
CA ALA A 136 -9.47 -4.78 -5.19
C ALA A 136 -9.27 -3.27 -5.38
N GLU A 137 -8.17 -2.73 -4.88
CA GLU A 137 -7.81 -1.32 -5.10
C GLU A 137 -7.49 -1.03 -6.56
N ASN A 138 -6.65 -1.83 -7.21
CA ASN A 138 -6.33 -1.68 -8.63
C ASN A 138 -7.58 -1.77 -9.52
N ILE A 139 -8.52 -2.68 -9.20
CA ILE A 139 -9.80 -2.78 -9.92
C ILE A 139 -10.66 -1.52 -9.74
N ARG A 140 -10.74 -0.97 -8.53
CA ARG A 140 -11.52 0.25 -8.25
C ARG A 140 -10.93 1.47 -8.95
N GLU A 141 -9.61 1.52 -9.07
CA GLU A 141 -8.88 2.62 -9.72
C GLU A 141 -8.75 2.45 -11.24
N GLY A 142 -9.10 1.28 -11.78
CA GLY A 142 -9.05 0.97 -13.21
C GLY A 142 -7.65 0.61 -13.73
N TYR A 143 -6.76 0.17 -12.85
CA TYR A 143 -5.40 -0.27 -13.18
C TYR A 143 -5.35 -1.75 -13.57
N ASP A 144 -5.82 -2.03 -14.78
CA ASP A 144 -5.98 -3.39 -15.29
C ASP A 144 -4.66 -4.17 -15.44
N GLU A 145 -3.59 -3.52 -15.89
CA GLU A 145 -2.28 -4.17 -16.06
C GLU A 145 -1.72 -4.66 -14.72
N ALA A 146 -1.77 -3.80 -13.69
CA ALA A 146 -1.37 -4.16 -12.33
C ALA A 146 -2.30 -5.22 -11.73
N GLY A 147 -3.61 -5.12 -11.99
CA GLY A 147 -4.60 -6.13 -11.59
C GLY A 147 -4.30 -7.50 -12.19
N LEU A 148 -3.88 -7.57 -13.46
CA LEU A 148 -3.52 -8.82 -14.13
C LEU A 148 -2.26 -9.45 -13.51
N ILE A 149 -1.25 -8.63 -13.20
CA ILE A 149 -0.04 -9.08 -12.51
C ILE A 149 -0.40 -9.67 -11.14
N ILE A 150 -1.20 -8.98 -10.34
CA ILE A 150 -1.63 -9.45 -9.02
C ILE A 150 -2.46 -10.73 -9.14
N SER A 151 -3.33 -10.81 -10.15
CA SER A 151 -4.13 -12.01 -10.45
C SER A 151 -3.25 -13.22 -10.73
N LYS A 152 -2.18 -13.04 -11.51
CA LYS A 152 -1.18 -14.07 -11.79
C LYS A 152 -0.48 -14.56 -10.51
N LEU A 153 -0.08 -13.64 -9.63
CA LEU A 153 0.55 -13.98 -8.35
C LEU A 153 -0.40 -14.74 -7.41
N ILE A 154 -1.67 -14.35 -7.36
CA ILE A 154 -2.71 -15.07 -6.59
C ILE A 154 -2.88 -16.50 -7.11
N LEU A 155 -2.91 -16.70 -8.43
CA LEU A 155 -3.00 -18.04 -9.01
C LEU A 155 -1.77 -18.89 -8.67
N TYR A 156 -0.57 -18.32 -8.71
CA TYR A 156 0.63 -19.02 -8.26
C TYR A 156 0.56 -19.41 -6.78
N LEU A 157 0.12 -18.51 -5.89
CA LEU A 157 -0.09 -18.83 -4.47
C LEU A 157 -1.12 -19.94 -4.30
N ARG A 158 -2.22 -19.94 -5.05
CA ARG A 158 -3.23 -21.00 -5.00
C ARG A 158 -2.64 -22.36 -5.38
N HIS A 159 -1.83 -22.42 -6.43
CA HIS A 159 -1.13 -23.65 -6.81
C HIS A 159 -0.12 -24.09 -5.74
N LEU A 160 0.59 -23.15 -5.13
CA LEU A 160 1.50 -23.40 -4.02
C LEU A 160 0.76 -23.97 -2.80
N GLN A 161 -0.39 -23.41 -2.42
CA GLN A 161 -1.19 -23.88 -1.29
C GLN A 161 -1.77 -25.28 -1.54
N ASN A 162 -2.16 -25.59 -2.79
CA ASN A 162 -2.80 -26.86 -3.14
C ASN A 162 -1.83 -28.04 -3.25
N GLY A 163 -0.55 -27.82 -3.57
CA GLY A 163 0.41 -28.93 -3.69
C GLY A 163 1.87 -28.55 -3.60
N GLY A 164 2.17 -27.42 -2.96
CA GLY A 164 3.51 -26.98 -2.62
C GLY A 164 4.37 -26.61 -3.83
N LEU A 165 5.66 -26.45 -3.56
CA LEU A 165 6.68 -26.10 -4.56
C LEU A 165 6.76 -27.12 -5.71
N SER A 166 6.38 -28.38 -5.48
CA SER A 166 6.35 -29.40 -6.52
C SER A 166 5.40 -29.06 -7.67
N ILE A 167 4.21 -28.52 -7.37
CA ILE A 167 3.26 -28.13 -8.43
C ILE A 167 3.81 -26.95 -9.22
N LEU A 168 4.39 -25.95 -8.56
CA LEU A 168 4.98 -24.80 -9.25
C LEU A 168 6.10 -25.22 -10.20
N LYS A 169 6.98 -26.14 -9.78
CA LYS A 169 8.04 -26.67 -10.64
C LYS A 169 7.49 -27.47 -11.83
N GLN A 170 6.39 -28.20 -11.65
CA GLN A 170 5.71 -28.87 -12.76
C GLN A 170 5.08 -27.87 -13.73
N MET A 171 4.49 -26.79 -13.22
CA MET A 171 3.95 -25.70 -14.03
C MET A 171 5.06 -24.99 -14.81
N GLN A 172 6.20 -24.75 -14.19
CA GLN A 172 7.37 -24.16 -14.85
C GLN A 172 7.79 -24.97 -16.07
N VAL A 173 7.93 -26.29 -15.92
CA VAL A 173 8.23 -27.19 -17.06
C VAL A 173 7.08 -27.18 -18.07
N ALA A 174 5.83 -27.10 -17.62
CA ALA A 174 4.69 -27.04 -18.52
C ALA A 174 4.65 -25.74 -19.34
N PHE A 175 5.14 -24.62 -18.82
CA PHE A 175 5.19 -23.34 -19.52
C PHE A 175 6.29 -23.26 -20.60
N GLU A 176 7.15 -24.27 -20.72
CA GLU A 176 7.99 -24.44 -21.91
C GLU A 176 7.15 -24.71 -23.17
N ASP A 177 5.91 -25.21 -23.00
CA ASP A 177 4.90 -25.30 -24.05
C ASP A 177 4.10 -23.99 -24.13
N GLU A 178 4.30 -23.23 -25.20
CA GLU A 178 3.66 -21.93 -25.45
C GLU A 178 2.14 -22.00 -25.32
N LYS A 179 1.50 -23.09 -25.75
CA LYS A 179 0.05 -23.25 -25.64
C LYS A 179 -0.44 -23.34 -24.19
N LYS A 180 0.36 -23.94 -23.31
CA LYS A 180 0.02 -24.05 -21.89
C LYS A 180 0.25 -22.74 -21.17
N LEU A 181 1.26 -21.99 -21.58
CA LEU A 181 1.48 -20.63 -21.08
C LEU A 181 0.32 -19.71 -21.49
N GLU A 182 -0.10 -19.73 -22.76
CA GLU A 182 -1.25 -18.97 -23.25
C GLU A 182 -2.54 -19.34 -22.51
N GLU A 183 -2.78 -20.64 -22.28
CA GLU A 183 -3.94 -21.10 -21.51
C GLU A 183 -3.92 -20.58 -20.07
N PHE A 184 -2.74 -20.55 -19.44
CA PHE A 184 -2.59 -20.00 -18.10
C PHE A 184 -2.78 -18.47 -18.07
N ASP A 185 -2.25 -17.74 -19.06
CA ASP A 185 -2.46 -16.29 -19.15
C ASP A 185 -3.95 -15.96 -19.39
N LYS A 186 -4.68 -16.81 -20.13
CA LYS A 186 -6.14 -16.73 -20.26
C LYS A 186 -6.85 -16.94 -18.92
N GLN A 187 -6.42 -17.91 -18.11
CA GLN A 187 -6.96 -18.11 -16.77
C GLN A 187 -6.70 -16.90 -15.85
N CYS A 188 -5.53 -16.25 -15.99
CA CYS A 188 -5.24 -15.01 -15.26
C CYS A 188 -6.21 -13.89 -15.64
N GLN A 189 -6.51 -13.73 -16.93
CA GLN A 189 -7.45 -12.74 -17.42
C GLN A 189 -8.89 -13.03 -16.96
N GLU A 190 -9.34 -14.29 -17.07
CA GLU A 190 -10.66 -14.71 -16.60
C GLU A 190 -10.81 -14.44 -15.10
N TYR A 191 -9.78 -14.73 -14.30
CA TYR A 191 -9.78 -14.46 -12.87
C TYR A 191 -9.90 -12.95 -12.55
N LEU A 192 -9.20 -12.10 -13.29
CA LEU A 192 -9.32 -10.64 -13.16
C LEU A 192 -10.74 -10.17 -13.49
N ASP A 193 -11.32 -10.67 -14.59
CA ASP A 193 -12.66 -10.26 -15.04
C ASP A 193 -13.75 -10.69 -14.05
N GLU A 194 -13.67 -11.92 -13.53
CA GLU A 194 -14.55 -12.40 -12.46
C GLU A 194 -14.42 -11.55 -11.19
N SER A 195 -13.18 -11.17 -10.84
CA SER A 195 -12.90 -10.30 -9.69
C SER A 195 -13.49 -8.90 -9.89
N LYS A 196 -13.35 -8.32 -11.09
CA LYS A 196 -13.96 -7.03 -11.45
C LYS A 196 -15.48 -7.06 -11.27
N ILE A 197 -16.13 -8.09 -11.82
CA ILE A 197 -17.58 -8.27 -11.69
C ILE A 197 -17.96 -8.32 -10.21
N SER A 198 -17.23 -9.10 -9.41
CA SER A 198 -17.53 -9.30 -7.99
C SER A 198 -17.35 -8.02 -7.17
N ILE A 199 -16.23 -7.33 -7.35
CA ILE A 199 -15.86 -6.13 -6.57
C ILE A 199 -16.73 -4.92 -6.96
N LEU A 200 -16.98 -4.71 -8.25
CA LEU A 200 -17.76 -3.56 -8.72
C LEU A 200 -19.26 -3.75 -8.48
N ASN A 201 -19.78 -4.98 -8.46
CA ASN A 201 -21.18 -5.22 -8.10
C ASN A 201 -21.44 -5.10 -6.61
N LEU A 202 -20.46 -5.37 -5.74
CA LEU A 202 -20.55 -5.10 -4.30
C LEU A 202 -20.71 -3.60 -3.99
N GLN A 203 -20.31 -2.70 -4.88
CA GLN A 203 -20.49 -1.25 -4.71
C GLN A 203 -21.89 -0.74 -5.09
N LYS A 204 -22.74 -1.58 -5.71
CA LYS A 204 -24.09 -1.20 -6.15
C LYS A 204 -25.20 -1.59 -5.15
N GLN A 205 -24.84 -2.24 -4.05
CA GLN A 205 -25.74 -2.58 -2.94
C GLN A 205 -25.51 -1.61 -1.78
#